data_AF-A0A8T3WMQ0-F1
#
_entry.id   AF-A0A8T3WMQ0-F1
#
_cell.length_a   1.000
_cell.length_b   1.000
_cell.length_c   1.000
_cell.angle_alpha   90.00
_cell.angle_beta   90.00
_cell.angle_gamma   90.00
#
_symmetry.space_group_name_H-M   'P 1'
#
loop_
_entity.id
_entity.type
_entity.pdbx_description
1 polymer ?
#
loop_
_entity_poly.entity_id
_entity_poly.type
_entity_poly.pdbx_seq_one_letter_code
_entity_poly.pdbx_strand_id
1 'polypeptide(L)'
;MIAEGNSQFDIARKIQEISGQRIHRQLVGQYIKGTKRHEKWNRKKRLEPKIIEANEKVVEQDLVNTLYNVTIKRAEEKGYGEAIRYYVDKGNRVGQLKKLVKLVRTYKNARDKGKRLSYQRLADRSGFKSANDVIDYLKNMNFQSLCWTKNYLTPPEKNTIKKISKLGLNSTDIGYFLDRKPVTIYFNLKRLGKNSKKRGMSELRHEKGHYNLSYREASQIYGFTDEMNTTPEEIAQALNKPIEIVETALNYRKNIEPKLTMALKILFPKERINKPYR
;
A
#
# COMPACT_ATOMS: atom_id res chain seq x y z
N MET A 1 -36.55 5.28 -62.94
CA MET A 1 -35.83 5.46 -61.66
C MET A 1 -34.34 5.35 -61.94
N ILE A 2 -33.59 6.45 -61.91
CA ILE A 2 -32.12 6.38 -62.03
C ILE A 2 -31.57 5.87 -60.70
N ALA A 3 -31.09 4.63 -60.67
CA ALA A 3 -30.59 4.00 -59.45
C ALA A 3 -29.36 4.77 -58.91
N GLU A 4 -29.43 5.14 -57.63
CA GLU A 4 -28.36 5.83 -56.90
C GLU A 4 -27.07 5.00 -56.97
N GLY A 5 -25.96 5.59 -57.45
CA GLY A 5 -24.64 4.93 -57.48
C GLY A 5 -24.07 4.62 -58.87
N ASN A 6 -24.86 4.70 -59.94
CA ASN A 6 -24.36 4.48 -61.30
C ASN A 6 -23.59 5.69 -61.85
N SER A 7 -22.57 5.46 -62.69
CA SER A 7 -21.83 6.55 -63.33
C SER A 7 -22.72 7.28 -64.34
N GLN A 8 -22.40 8.54 -64.66
CA GLN A 8 -23.11 9.31 -65.69
C GLN A 8 -23.15 8.58 -67.04
N PHE A 9 -22.13 7.77 -67.31
CA PHE A 9 -22.02 6.97 -68.52
C PHE A 9 -23.02 5.80 -68.50
N ASP A 10 -23.12 5.08 -67.38
CA ASP A 10 -24.06 3.96 -67.23
C ASP A 10 -25.52 4.42 -67.27
N ILE A 11 -25.79 5.62 -66.76
CA ILE A 11 -27.11 6.23 -66.80
C ILE A 11 -27.47 6.61 -68.25
N ALA A 12 -26.55 7.26 -68.97
CA ALA A 12 -26.76 7.60 -70.37
C ALA A 12 -26.99 6.34 -71.23
N ARG A 13 -26.19 5.29 -71.00
CA ARG A 13 -26.31 4.01 -71.71
C ARG A 13 -27.65 3.33 -71.43
N LYS A 14 -28.08 3.23 -70.17
CA LYS A 14 -29.37 2.63 -69.81
C LYS A 14 -30.56 3.41 -70.37
N ILE A 15 -30.50 4.74 -70.40
CA ILE A 15 -31.59 5.52 -70.99
C ILE A 15 -31.63 5.29 -72.50
N GLN A 16 -30.48 5.24 -73.18
CA GLN A 16 -30.39 4.92 -74.60
C GLN A 16 -30.88 3.49 -74.92
N GLU A 17 -30.58 2.51 -74.06
CA GLU A 17 -31.09 1.13 -74.16
C GLU A 17 -32.63 1.09 -74.05
N ILE A 18 -33.24 1.96 -73.24
CA ILE A 18 -34.69 1.99 -73.02
C ILE A 18 -35.44 2.83 -74.06
N SER A 19 -34.89 3.99 -74.45
CA SER A 19 -35.56 4.93 -75.35
C SER A 19 -35.21 4.76 -76.83
N GLY A 20 -34.18 3.97 -77.14
CA GLY A 20 -33.63 3.84 -78.50
C GLY A 20 -32.92 5.09 -79.02
N GLN A 21 -32.91 6.19 -78.25
CA GLN A 21 -32.32 7.47 -78.65
C GLN A 21 -30.98 7.70 -77.96
N ARG A 22 -29.98 8.13 -78.73
CA ARG A 22 -28.65 8.42 -78.20
C ARG A 22 -28.68 9.71 -77.36
N ILE A 23 -28.51 9.58 -76.06
CA ILE A 23 -28.47 10.73 -75.15
C ILE A 23 -27.04 11.16 -74.88
N HIS A 24 -26.77 12.46 -75.07
CA HIS A 24 -25.45 13.04 -74.80
C HIS A 24 -25.18 13.12 -73.29
N ARG A 25 -23.98 12.69 -72.87
CA ARG A 25 -23.54 12.66 -71.45
C ARG A 25 -23.71 14.01 -70.73
N GLN A 26 -23.57 15.12 -71.45
CA GLN A 26 -23.75 16.47 -70.91
C GLN A 26 -25.19 16.75 -70.47
N LEU A 27 -26.20 16.23 -71.17
CA LEU A 27 -27.63 16.39 -70.81
C LEU A 27 -27.96 15.62 -69.52
N VAL A 28 -27.40 14.42 -69.36
CA VAL A 28 -27.50 13.66 -68.11
C VAL A 28 -26.82 14.42 -66.95
N GLY A 29 -25.68 15.04 -67.22
CA GLY A 29 -24.98 15.90 -66.25
C GLY A 29 -25.80 17.14 -65.85
N GLN A 30 -26.45 17.81 -66.80
CA GLN A 30 -27.32 18.96 -66.54
C GLN A 30 -28.59 18.55 -65.77
N TYR A 31 -29.20 17.41 -66.09
CA TYR A 31 -30.36 16.88 -65.37
C TYR A 31 -30.04 16.54 -63.91
N ILE A 32 -28.89 15.90 -63.65
CA ILE A 32 -28.44 15.56 -62.29
C ILE A 32 -28.14 16.82 -61.46
N LYS A 33 -27.58 17.86 -62.09
CA LYS A 33 -27.37 19.16 -61.44
C LYS A 33 -28.69 19.91 -61.19
N GLY A 34 -29.57 19.97 -62.18
CA GLY A 34 -30.87 20.65 -62.10
C GLY A 34 -31.84 20.04 -61.09
N THR A 35 -31.75 18.73 -60.85
CA THR A 35 -32.58 18.03 -59.85
C THR A 35 -32.03 18.07 -58.42
N LYS A 36 -30.94 18.81 -58.14
CA LYS A 36 -30.24 18.87 -56.84
C LYS A 36 -29.78 17.52 -56.26
N ARG A 37 -29.86 16.43 -57.04
CA ARG A 37 -29.44 15.09 -56.61
C ARG A 37 -27.93 14.97 -56.44
N HIS A 38 -27.16 15.84 -57.10
CA HIS A 38 -25.72 15.90 -56.97
C HIS A 38 -25.26 16.29 -55.56
N GLU A 39 -25.92 17.24 -54.91
CA GLU A 39 -25.61 17.68 -53.54
C GLU A 39 -25.93 16.57 -52.53
N LYS A 40 -27.07 15.89 -52.71
CA LYS A 40 -27.47 14.74 -51.88
C LYS A 40 -26.48 13.57 -52.01
N TRP A 41 -26.00 13.30 -53.22
CA TRP A 41 -24.97 12.28 -53.49
C TRP A 41 -23.61 12.64 -52.89
N ASN A 42 -23.14 13.88 -53.06
CA ASN A 42 -21.88 14.36 -52.47
C ASN A 42 -21.93 14.37 -50.94
N ARG A 43 -23.09 14.68 -50.34
CA ARG A 43 -23.30 14.65 -48.89
C ARG A 43 -23.27 13.20 -48.35
N LYS A 44 -23.92 12.25 -49.03
CA LYS A 44 -23.90 10.82 -48.69
C LYS A 44 -22.48 10.25 -48.79
N LYS A 45 -21.76 10.53 -49.89
CA LYS A 45 -20.38 10.08 -50.12
C LYS A 45 -19.35 10.67 -49.13
N ARG A 46 -19.61 11.84 -48.53
CA ARG A 46 -18.78 12.44 -47.47
C ARG A 46 -19.10 11.96 -46.06
N LEU A 47 -20.34 11.52 -45.83
CA LEU A 47 -20.81 11.07 -44.50
C LEU A 47 -20.62 9.57 -44.28
N GLU A 48 -20.79 8.74 -45.31
CA GLU A 48 -20.63 7.29 -45.22
C GLU A 48 -19.25 6.84 -44.70
N PRO A 49 -18.10 7.38 -45.17
CA PRO A 49 -16.80 6.96 -44.65
C PRO A 49 -16.62 7.28 -43.16
N LYS A 50 -17.14 8.44 -42.70
CA LYS A 50 -17.04 8.86 -41.30
C LYS A 50 -17.96 8.06 -40.38
N ILE A 51 -19.13 7.66 -40.88
CA ILE A 51 -20.08 6.80 -40.14
C ILE A 51 -19.55 5.37 -40.06
N ILE A 52 -18.97 4.85 -41.15
CA ILE A 52 -18.32 3.53 -41.16
C ILE A 52 -17.12 3.51 -40.20
N GLU A 53 -16.22 4.50 -40.26
CA GLU A 53 -15.06 4.57 -39.36
C GLU A 53 -15.47 4.75 -37.88
N ALA A 54 -16.51 5.54 -37.61
CA ALA A 54 -17.05 5.68 -36.25
C ALA A 54 -17.70 4.38 -35.75
N ASN A 55 -18.46 3.69 -36.60
CA ASN A 55 -19.08 2.41 -36.26
C ASN A 55 -18.02 1.30 -36.12
N GLU A 56 -16.98 1.28 -36.94
CA GLU A 56 -15.84 0.36 -36.82
C GLU A 56 -15.12 0.55 -35.48
N LYS A 57 -14.84 1.80 -35.07
CA LYS A 57 -14.24 2.08 -33.76
C LYS A 57 -15.13 1.66 -32.59
N VAL A 58 -16.45 1.85 -32.70
CA VAL A 58 -17.40 1.39 -31.67
C VAL A 58 -17.42 -0.14 -31.60
N VAL A 59 -17.50 -0.83 -32.74
CA VAL A 59 -17.49 -2.30 -32.82
C VAL A 59 -16.16 -2.87 -32.32
N GLU A 60 -15.04 -2.24 -32.65
CA GLU A 60 -13.71 -2.62 -32.15
C GLU A 60 -13.64 -2.46 -30.63
N GLN A 61 -14.12 -1.35 -30.09
CA GLN A 61 -14.14 -1.11 -28.64
C GLN A 61 -15.06 -2.11 -27.91
N ASP A 62 -16.22 -2.43 -28.47
CA ASP A 62 -17.15 -3.43 -27.92
C ASP A 62 -16.54 -4.83 -27.93
N LEU A 63 -15.83 -5.19 -29.00
CA LEU A 63 -15.09 -6.45 -29.09
C LEU A 63 -13.98 -6.51 -28.03
N VAL A 64 -13.18 -5.45 -27.88
CA VAL A 64 -12.13 -5.35 -26.86
C VAL A 64 -12.71 -5.49 -25.45
N ASN A 65 -13.80 -4.79 -25.16
CA ASN A 65 -14.50 -4.86 -23.87
C ASN A 65 -15.03 -6.27 -23.60
N THR A 66 -15.60 -6.93 -24.62
CA THR A 66 -16.10 -8.30 -24.51
C THR A 66 -14.98 -9.29 -24.22
N LEU A 67 -13.88 -9.22 -24.98
CA LEU A 67 -12.70 -10.06 -24.78
C LEU A 67 -12.07 -9.83 -23.40
N TYR A 68 -12.03 -8.58 -22.93
CA TYR A 68 -11.55 -8.22 -21.61
C TYR A 68 -12.41 -8.85 -20.51
N ASN A 69 -13.74 -8.72 -20.58
CA ASN A 69 -14.67 -9.28 -19.61
C ASN A 69 -14.60 -10.81 -19.56
N VAL A 70 -14.54 -11.47 -20.72
CA VAL A 70 -14.37 -12.93 -20.81
C VAL A 70 -13.05 -13.36 -20.18
N THR A 71 -11.97 -12.60 -20.42
CA THR A 71 -10.65 -12.90 -19.86
C THR A 71 -10.62 -12.73 -18.34
N ILE A 72 -11.21 -11.67 -17.80
CA ILE A 72 -11.34 -11.48 -16.35
C ILE A 72 -12.16 -12.60 -15.73
N LYS A 73 -13.34 -12.91 -16.29
CA LYS A 73 -14.21 -13.95 -15.74
C LYS A 73 -13.48 -15.30 -15.64
N ARG A 74 -12.79 -15.71 -16.71
CA ARG A 74 -11.97 -16.93 -16.70
C ARG A 74 -10.80 -16.85 -15.72
N ALA A 75 -10.21 -15.68 -15.53
CA ALA A 75 -9.13 -15.48 -14.57
C ALA A 75 -9.62 -15.53 -13.11
N GLU A 76 -10.81 -15.03 -12.84
CA GLU A 76 -11.48 -15.10 -11.53
C GLU A 76 -11.83 -16.54 -11.17
N GLU A 77 -12.41 -17.30 -12.11
CA GLU A 77 -12.68 -18.74 -11.95
C GLU A 77 -11.40 -19.53 -11.61
N LYS A 78 -10.25 -19.11 -12.15
CA LYS A 78 -8.94 -19.72 -11.89
C LYS A 78 -8.16 -19.05 -10.74
N GLY A 79 -8.76 -18.09 -10.04
CA GLY A 79 -8.22 -17.48 -8.82
C GLY A 79 -7.17 -16.38 -9.00
N TYR A 80 -6.97 -15.83 -10.21
CA TYR A 80 -5.98 -14.77 -10.49
C TYR A 80 -6.54 -13.53 -11.18
N GLY A 81 -7.86 -13.28 -11.07
CA GLY A 81 -8.52 -12.12 -11.68
C GLY A 81 -7.90 -10.77 -11.30
N GLU A 82 -7.41 -10.63 -10.06
CA GLU A 82 -6.78 -9.40 -9.57
C GLU A 82 -5.47 -9.08 -10.31
N ALA A 83 -4.73 -10.11 -10.74
CA ALA A 83 -3.51 -9.93 -11.53
C ALA A 83 -3.82 -9.37 -12.93
N ILE A 84 -4.92 -9.83 -13.55
CA ILE A 84 -5.35 -9.38 -14.89
C ILE A 84 -5.86 -7.93 -14.81
N ARG A 85 -6.73 -7.63 -13.84
CA ARG A 85 -7.23 -6.26 -13.62
C ARG A 85 -6.08 -5.26 -13.45
N TYR A 86 -5.16 -5.57 -12.54
CA TYR A 86 -3.98 -4.72 -12.32
C TYR A 86 -3.11 -4.55 -13.58
N TYR A 87 -2.92 -5.63 -14.35
CA TYR A 87 -2.10 -5.60 -15.55
C TYR A 87 -2.69 -4.68 -16.63
N VAL A 88 -4.00 -4.78 -16.86
CA VAL A 88 -4.72 -3.97 -17.85
C VAL A 88 -4.78 -2.51 -17.42
N ASP A 89 -5.13 -2.23 -16.17
CA ASP A 89 -5.22 -0.85 -15.65
C ASP A 89 -3.90 -0.08 -15.72
N LYS A 90 -2.76 -0.78 -15.66
CA LYS A 90 -1.43 -0.16 -15.61
C LYS A 90 -0.62 -0.26 -16.90
N GLY A 91 -1.16 -0.89 -17.96
CA GLY A 91 -0.48 -0.99 -19.25
C GLY A 91 0.92 -1.64 -19.18
N ASN A 92 1.08 -2.67 -18.33
CA ASN A 92 2.38 -3.29 -18.07
C ASN A 92 2.85 -4.22 -19.20
N ARG A 93 4.12 -4.66 -19.18
CA ARG A 93 4.71 -5.56 -20.19
C ARG A 93 4.28 -7.02 -19.99
N VAL A 94 4.05 -7.78 -21.07
CA VAL A 94 3.57 -9.19 -21.05
C VAL A 94 4.35 -10.11 -20.10
N GLY A 95 5.68 -9.96 -20.00
CA GLY A 95 6.53 -10.75 -19.09
C GLY A 95 6.20 -10.54 -17.59
N GLN A 96 5.62 -9.40 -17.25
CA GLN A 96 5.21 -9.03 -15.90
C GLN A 96 3.90 -9.72 -15.51
N LEU A 97 3.01 -10.00 -16.46
CA LEU A 97 1.74 -10.67 -16.19
C LEU A 97 1.95 -12.07 -15.61
N LYS A 98 2.87 -12.86 -16.18
CA LYS A 98 3.20 -14.20 -15.66
C LYS A 98 3.65 -14.15 -14.20
N LYS A 99 4.46 -13.16 -13.83
CA LYS A 99 4.94 -12.95 -12.46
C LYS A 99 3.81 -12.53 -11.53
N LEU A 100 2.92 -11.64 -11.97
CA LEU A 100 1.75 -11.21 -11.20
C LEU A 100 0.79 -12.37 -10.94
N VAL A 101 0.49 -13.20 -11.95
CA VAL A 101 -0.33 -14.41 -11.76
C VAL A 101 0.31 -15.36 -10.74
N LYS A 102 1.63 -15.57 -10.83
CA LYS A 102 2.37 -16.41 -9.88
C LYS A 102 2.32 -15.82 -8.46
N LEU A 103 2.43 -14.50 -8.33
CA LEU A 103 2.31 -13.78 -7.06
C LEU A 103 0.94 -13.97 -6.43
N VAL A 104 -0.15 -13.72 -7.17
CA VAL A 104 -1.52 -13.86 -6.66
C VAL A 104 -1.79 -15.30 -6.23
N ARG A 105 -1.39 -16.29 -7.04
CA ARG A 105 -1.52 -17.72 -6.68
C ARG A 105 -0.73 -18.07 -5.42
N THR A 106 0.54 -17.66 -5.35
CA THR A 106 1.40 -17.94 -4.18
C THR A 106 0.83 -17.29 -2.92
N TYR A 107 0.33 -16.06 -3.05
CA TYR A 107 -0.33 -15.32 -1.99
C TYR A 107 -1.58 -16.04 -1.50
N LYS A 108 -2.55 -16.35 -2.38
CA LYS A 108 -3.81 -17.01 -2.01
C LYS A 108 -3.56 -18.38 -1.37
N ASN A 109 -2.71 -19.20 -1.97
CA ASN A 109 -2.31 -20.49 -1.40
C ASN A 109 -1.69 -20.38 0.00
N ALA A 110 -0.90 -19.34 0.25
CA ALA A 110 -0.34 -19.11 1.58
C ALA A 110 -1.41 -18.64 2.57
N ARG A 111 -2.30 -17.74 2.15
CA ARG A 111 -3.44 -17.27 2.94
C ARG A 111 -4.35 -18.41 3.36
N ASP A 112 -4.79 -19.23 2.41
CA ASP A 112 -5.75 -20.32 2.64
C ASP A 112 -5.18 -21.39 3.57
N LYS A 113 -3.86 -21.60 3.53
CA LYS A 113 -3.14 -22.51 4.44
C LYS A 113 -2.75 -21.87 5.77
N GLY A 114 -3.16 -20.63 6.03
CA GLY A 114 -2.74 -19.88 7.23
C GLY A 114 -1.22 -19.64 7.32
N LYS A 115 -0.49 -19.78 6.21
CA LYS A 115 0.97 -19.68 6.16
C LYS A 115 1.40 -18.23 6.06
N ARG A 116 2.38 -17.87 6.89
CA ARG A 116 3.01 -16.55 6.90
C ARG A 116 4.14 -16.50 5.87
N LEU A 117 4.15 -15.44 5.05
CA LEU A 117 5.22 -15.19 4.07
C LEU A 117 5.65 -13.73 4.12
N SER A 118 6.96 -13.50 4.25
CA SER A 118 7.52 -12.15 4.04
C SER A 118 7.36 -11.72 2.59
N TYR A 119 7.34 -10.40 2.34
CA TYR A 119 7.32 -9.86 0.98
C TYR A 119 8.52 -10.32 0.17
N GLN A 120 9.69 -10.47 0.81
CA GLN A 120 10.87 -11.03 0.16
C GLN A 120 10.61 -12.47 -0.32
N ARG A 121 10.08 -13.35 0.55
CA ARG A 121 9.75 -14.73 0.15
C ARG A 121 8.69 -14.78 -0.95
N LEU A 122 7.73 -13.86 -0.94
CA LEU A 122 6.75 -13.73 -2.03
C LEU A 122 7.43 -13.28 -3.32
N ALA A 123 8.38 -12.33 -3.25
CA ALA A 123 9.16 -11.87 -4.40
C ALA A 123 9.97 -13.02 -5.01
N ASP A 124 10.75 -13.73 -4.19
CA ASP A 124 11.61 -14.84 -4.61
C ASP A 124 10.78 -15.93 -5.31
N ARG A 125 9.65 -16.34 -4.70
CA ARG A 125 8.77 -17.38 -5.26
C ARG A 125 8.08 -16.94 -6.55
N SER A 126 7.81 -15.65 -6.69
CA SER A 126 7.07 -15.10 -7.83
C SER A 126 7.99 -14.58 -8.94
N GLY A 127 9.31 -14.55 -8.71
CA GLY A 127 10.31 -14.07 -9.67
C GLY A 127 10.45 -12.55 -9.73
N PHE A 128 10.07 -11.82 -8.67
CA PHE A 128 10.36 -10.40 -8.51
C PHE A 128 11.73 -10.21 -7.87
N LYS A 129 12.45 -9.16 -8.28
CA LYS A 129 13.78 -8.84 -7.75
C LYS A 129 13.71 -8.15 -6.40
N SER A 130 12.64 -7.39 -6.15
CA SER A 130 12.49 -6.55 -4.97
C SER A 130 11.22 -6.89 -4.21
N ALA A 131 11.33 -6.94 -2.88
CA ALA A 131 10.17 -7.01 -1.99
C ALA A 131 9.28 -5.76 -2.09
N ASN A 132 9.85 -4.59 -2.41
CA ASN A 132 9.08 -3.34 -2.53
C ASN A 132 8.09 -3.42 -3.69
N ASP A 133 8.50 -3.99 -4.83
CA ASP A 133 7.60 -4.20 -5.98
C ASP A 133 6.38 -5.03 -5.55
N VAL A 134 6.62 -6.10 -4.79
CA VAL A 134 5.55 -6.96 -4.27
C VAL A 134 4.62 -6.20 -3.31
N ILE A 135 5.16 -5.34 -2.45
CA ILE A 135 4.36 -4.50 -1.56
C ILE A 135 3.41 -3.62 -2.38
N ASP A 136 3.94 -2.95 -3.40
CA ASP A 136 3.16 -2.04 -4.23
C ASP A 136 2.10 -2.78 -5.04
N TYR A 137 2.42 -3.94 -5.61
CA TYR A 137 1.44 -4.77 -6.32
C TYR A 137 0.31 -5.24 -5.40
N LEU A 138 0.64 -5.82 -4.24
CA LEU A 138 -0.36 -6.31 -3.31
C LEU A 138 -1.24 -5.17 -2.78
N LYS A 139 -0.65 -4.00 -2.49
CA LYS A 139 -1.39 -2.81 -2.05
C LYS A 139 -2.37 -2.33 -3.12
N ASN A 140 -1.92 -2.25 -4.38
CA ASN A 140 -2.78 -1.82 -5.49
C ASN A 140 -3.88 -2.84 -5.81
N MET A 141 -3.67 -4.12 -5.52
CA MET A 141 -4.68 -5.18 -5.64
C MET A 141 -5.58 -5.30 -4.39
N ASN A 142 -5.45 -4.41 -3.41
CA ASN A 142 -6.17 -4.45 -2.13
C ASN A 142 -5.95 -5.75 -1.32
N PHE A 143 -4.79 -6.41 -1.50
CA PHE A 143 -4.42 -7.54 -0.67
C PHE A 143 -3.82 -7.09 0.66
N GLN A 144 -4.19 -7.79 1.73
CA GLN A 144 -3.62 -7.59 3.06
C GLN A 144 -2.20 -8.17 3.13
N SER A 145 -1.43 -7.78 4.13
CA SER A 145 -0.11 -8.36 4.35
C SER A 145 -0.22 -9.80 4.89
N LEU A 146 0.42 -10.77 4.23
CA LEU A 146 0.67 -12.12 4.79
C LEU A 146 1.97 -12.20 5.59
N CYS A 147 2.79 -11.16 5.48
CA CYS A 147 3.82 -10.94 6.47
C CYS A 147 3.10 -10.69 7.79
N TRP A 148 3.78 -10.84 8.91
CA TRP A 148 3.26 -10.32 10.17
C TRP A 148 2.72 -8.90 9.94
N THR A 149 1.39 -8.74 9.87
CA THR A 149 0.76 -7.48 10.25
C THR A 149 1.38 -7.21 11.60
N LYS A 150 2.10 -6.08 11.72
CA LYS A 150 2.92 -5.62 12.86
C LYS A 150 2.22 -5.71 14.24
N ASN A 151 1.67 -6.85 14.62
CA ASN A 151 1.12 -7.22 15.90
C ASN A 151 2.28 -7.86 16.63
N TYR A 152 3.21 -7.00 17.02
CA TYR A 152 4.33 -7.37 17.87
C TYR A 152 3.90 -7.62 19.32
N LEU A 153 2.62 -7.42 19.63
CA LEU A 153 2.05 -7.49 20.96
C LEU A 153 0.66 -8.11 20.88
N THR A 154 0.41 -9.08 21.76
CA THR A 154 -0.90 -9.64 22.08
C THR A 154 -1.84 -8.53 22.60
N PRO A 155 -3.18 -8.70 22.53
CA PRO A 155 -4.12 -7.71 23.08
C PRO A 155 -3.85 -7.34 24.56
N PRO A 156 -3.49 -8.28 25.46
CA PRO A 156 -3.05 -7.95 26.81
C PRO A 156 -1.82 -7.04 26.84
N GLU A 157 -0.76 -7.39 26.09
CA GLU A 157 0.46 -6.57 26.01
C GLU A 157 0.16 -5.15 25.47
N LYS A 158 -0.75 -5.01 24.50
CA LYS A 158 -1.20 -3.70 24.01
C LYS A 158 -1.88 -2.87 25.11
N ASN A 159 -2.74 -3.49 25.91
CA ASN A 159 -3.41 -2.79 27.01
C ASN A 159 -2.40 -2.39 28.10
N THR A 160 -1.46 -3.27 28.42
CA THR A 160 -0.36 -3.01 29.36
C THR A 160 0.48 -1.81 28.90
N ILE A 161 0.96 -1.80 27.64
CA ILE A 161 1.72 -0.67 27.09
C ILE A 161 0.90 0.62 27.08
N LYS A 162 -0.40 0.55 26.75
CA LYS A 162 -1.28 1.71 26.80
C LYS A 162 -1.36 2.31 28.22
N LYS A 163 -1.47 1.47 29.25
CA LYS A 163 -1.48 1.90 30.65
C LYS A 163 -0.15 2.54 31.05
N ILE A 164 0.98 1.90 30.73
CA ILE A 164 2.32 2.40 31.08
C ILE A 164 2.68 3.70 30.36
N SER A 165 2.23 3.87 29.11
CA SER A 165 2.47 5.12 28.37
C SER A 165 1.89 6.36 29.08
N LYS A 166 0.91 6.18 29.98
CA LYS A 166 0.36 7.27 30.80
C LYS A 166 1.31 7.70 31.93
N LEU A 167 2.25 6.82 32.32
CA LEU A 167 3.26 7.09 33.35
C LEU A 167 4.50 7.82 32.79
N GLY A 168 4.52 8.12 31.49
CA GLY A 168 5.60 8.90 30.87
C GLY A 168 6.85 8.10 30.50
N LEU A 169 6.83 6.76 30.60
CA LEU A 169 7.93 5.93 30.12
C LEU A 169 8.01 5.97 28.59
N ASN A 170 9.23 6.08 28.07
CA ASN A 170 9.46 6.08 26.62
C ASN A 170 9.60 4.65 26.07
N SER A 171 9.73 4.50 24.74
CA SER A 171 9.83 3.18 24.11
C SER A 171 11.06 2.38 24.51
N THR A 172 12.15 3.05 24.90
CA THR A 172 13.39 2.41 25.34
C THR A 172 13.23 1.84 26.75
N ASP A 173 12.63 2.60 27.67
CA ASP A 173 12.36 2.16 29.04
C ASP A 173 11.40 0.96 29.06
N ILE A 174 10.28 1.08 28.34
CA ILE A 174 9.30 -0.02 28.21
C ILE A 174 9.94 -1.24 27.55
N GLY A 175 10.77 -1.03 26.53
CA GLY A 175 11.49 -2.10 25.84
C GLY A 175 12.46 -2.83 26.77
N TYR A 176 13.19 -2.11 27.62
CA TYR A 176 14.07 -2.69 28.62
C TYR A 176 13.32 -3.61 29.57
N PHE A 177 12.25 -3.12 30.20
CA PHE A 177 11.52 -3.94 31.17
C PHE A 177 10.83 -5.15 30.51
N LEU A 178 10.26 -5.00 29.31
CA LEU A 178 9.60 -6.12 28.62
C LEU A 178 10.55 -7.08 27.89
N ASP A 179 11.86 -6.85 27.92
CA ASP A 179 12.85 -7.53 27.08
C ASP A 179 12.45 -7.53 25.59
N ARG A 180 12.12 -6.33 25.07
CA ARG A 180 11.71 -6.10 23.68
C ARG A 180 12.55 -4.99 23.05
N LYS A 181 12.81 -5.14 21.74
CA LYS A 181 13.48 -4.09 20.95
C LYS A 181 12.73 -2.75 21.06
N PRO A 182 13.39 -1.63 21.38
CA PRO A 182 12.73 -0.32 21.51
C PRO A 182 11.94 0.11 20.28
N VAL A 183 12.44 -0.21 19.08
CA VAL A 183 11.77 0.06 17.79
C VAL A 183 10.39 -0.59 17.72
N THR A 184 10.26 -1.81 18.25
CA THR A 184 8.99 -2.53 18.31
C THR A 184 7.98 -1.78 19.18
N ILE A 185 8.40 -1.35 20.37
CA ILE A 185 7.54 -0.60 21.29
C ILE A 185 7.16 0.75 20.68
N TYR A 186 8.11 1.46 20.08
CA TYR A 186 7.90 2.73 19.40
C TYR A 186 6.79 2.65 18.34
N PHE A 187 6.83 1.65 17.46
CA PHE A 187 5.80 1.50 16.44
C PHE A 187 4.42 1.15 17.02
N ASN A 188 4.36 0.41 18.13
CA ASN A 188 3.10 0.12 18.80
C ASN A 188 2.52 1.35 19.50
N LEU A 189 3.35 2.14 20.19
CA LEU A 189 2.92 3.42 20.79
C LEU A 189 2.40 4.39 19.73
N LYS A 190 3.11 4.54 18.60
CA LYS A 190 2.68 5.40 17.49
C LYS A 190 1.30 5.00 16.96
N ARG A 191 1.01 3.71 16.86
CA ARG A 191 -0.30 3.19 16.42
C ARG A 191 -1.42 3.45 17.42
N LEU A 192 -1.10 3.54 18.71
CA LEU A 192 -2.03 3.91 19.77
C LEU A 192 -2.24 5.44 19.85
N GLY A 193 -1.71 6.21 18.90
CA GLY A 193 -1.78 7.67 18.92
C GLY A 193 -0.93 8.31 20.02
N LYS A 194 0.06 7.59 20.57
CA LYS A 194 0.93 8.08 21.63
C LYS A 194 2.26 8.56 21.05
N ASN A 195 2.64 9.79 21.38
CA ASN A 195 3.93 10.36 21.03
C ASN A 195 5.02 9.76 21.93
N SER A 196 5.82 8.86 21.38
CA SER A 196 6.97 8.20 22.04
C SER A 196 8.27 9.00 21.95
N LYS A 197 8.26 10.22 21.40
CA LYS A 197 9.46 11.01 21.09
C LYS A 197 10.13 11.67 22.30
N LYS A 198 9.56 11.62 23.51
CA LYS A 198 10.22 12.19 24.69
C LYS A 198 11.42 11.30 25.06
N ARG A 199 12.64 11.82 24.90
CA ARG A 199 13.88 11.19 25.37
C ARG A 199 13.96 11.36 26.89
N GLY A 200 13.93 10.27 27.64
CA GLY A 200 14.11 10.28 29.10
C GLY A 200 13.09 11.11 29.88
N MET A 201 13.37 11.30 31.17
CA MET A 201 12.63 12.23 32.03
C MET A 201 13.09 13.65 31.70
N SER A 202 12.33 14.38 30.88
CA SER A 202 12.68 15.77 30.51
C SER A 202 12.75 16.72 31.72
N GLU A 203 12.15 16.32 32.84
CA GLU A 203 12.14 17.03 34.13
C GLU A 203 13.46 16.88 34.90
N LEU A 204 14.32 15.92 34.52
CA LEU A 204 15.61 15.63 35.17
C LEU A 204 16.76 15.89 34.20
N ARG A 205 16.64 16.98 33.43
CA ARG A 205 17.75 17.47 32.63
C ARG A 205 18.84 17.96 33.58
N HIS A 206 20.02 17.40 33.41
CA HIS A 206 21.21 17.95 34.04
C HIS A 206 21.35 19.44 33.65
N GLU A 207 21.77 20.30 34.59
CA GLU A 207 21.87 21.76 34.38
C GLU A 207 22.79 22.12 33.20
N LYS A 208 23.83 21.31 32.95
CA LYS A 208 24.72 21.45 31.78
C LYS A 208 24.13 20.88 30.47
N GLY A 209 22.87 20.45 30.43
CA GLY A 209 22.13 20.10 29.21
C GLY A 209 22.51 18.81 28.47
N HIS A 210 23.55 18.09 28.90
CA HIS A 210 24.13 16.99 28.12
C HIS A 210 23.50 15.60 28.37
N TYR A 211 22.72 15.41 29.44
CA TYR A 211 22.19 14.08 29.78
C TYR A 211 20.74 14.13 30.28
N ASN A 212 19.93 13.15 29.84
CA ASN A 212 18.57 12.94 30.37
C ASN A 212 18.54 11.57 31.05
N LEU A 213 18.36 11.55 32.38
CA LEU A 213 18.20 10.31 33.14
C LEU A 213 16.96 9.55 32.63
N SER A 214 17.14 8.29 32.26
CA SER A 214 16.06 7.38 31.87
C SER A 214 15.56 6.56 33.06
N TYR A 215 14.33 6.03 32.96
CA TYR A 215 13.78 5.16 33.99
C TYR A 215 14.55 3.85 34.11
N ARG A 216 15.09 3.36 32.99
CA ARG A 216 16.03 2.23 32.99
C ARG A 216 17.24 2.50 33.88
N GLU A 217 17.90 3.64 33.69
CA GLU A 217 19.13 3.96 34.44
C GLU A 217 18.86 4.12 35.92
N ALA A 218 17.80 4.84 36.28
CA ALA A 218 17.40 4.98 37.68
C ALA A 218 17.12 3.62 38.34
N SER A 219 16.43 2.72 37.63
CA SER A 219 16.15 1.36 38.10
C SER A 219 17.44 0.57 38.37
N GLN A 220 18.41 0.64 37.44
CA GLN A 220 19.72 -0.01 37.63
C GLN A 220 20.47 0.57 38.83
N ILE A 221 20.55 1.90 38.94
CA ILE A 221 21.24 2.58 40.05
C ILE A 221 20.66 2.14 41.40
N TYR A 222 19.32 2.14 41.56
CA TYR A 222 18.69 1.70 42.81
C TYR A 222 18.94 0.21 43.11
N GLY A 223 19.01 -0.64 42.07
CA GLY A 223 19.37 -2.04 42.24
C GLY A 223 20.78 -2.22 42.83
N PHE A 224 21.77 -1.50 42.30
CA PHE A 224 23.13 -1.51 42.86
C PHE A 224 23.15 -0.97 44.31
N THR A 225 22.46 0.12 44.58
CA THR A 225 22.41 0.70 45.93
C THR A 225 21.80 -0.26 46.95
N ASP A 226 20.66 -0.87 46.62
CA ASP A 226 19.89 -1.65 47.59
C ASP A 226 20.34 -3.11 47.73
N GLU A 227 20.84 -3.73 46.64
CA GLU A 227 21.19 -5.16 46.65
C GLU A 227 22.68 -5.39 46.84
N MET A 228 23.52 -4.47 46.37
CA MET A 228 24.97 -4.60 46.42
C MET A 228 25.62 -3.64 47.43
N ASN A 229 24.84 -2.73 48.02
CA ASN A 229 25.30 -1.71 48.98
C ASN A 229 26.51 -0.91 48.45
N THR A 230 26.51 -0.65 47.15
CA THR A 230 27.60 -0.05 46.37
C THR A 230 27.61 1.48 46.51
N THR A 231 28.79 2.10 46.53
CA THR A 231 28.89 3.58 46.62
C THR A 231 28.53 4.24 45.28
N PRO A 232 28.11 5.52 45.28
CA PRO A 232 27.82 6.23 44.04
C PRO A 232 28.94 6.19 42.99
N GLU A 233 30.20 6.26 43.41
CA GLU A 233 31.40 6.21 42.55
C GLU A 233 31.55 4.84 41.87
N GLU A 234 31.38 3.77 42.65
CA GLU A 234 31.42 2.40 42.15
C GLU A 234 30.28 2.13 41.17
N ILE A 235 29.07 2.65 41.44
CA ILE A 235 27.92 2.57 40.53
C ILE A 235 28.21 3.30 39.21
N ALA A 236 28.76 4.52 39.30
CA ALA A 236 29.13 5.33 38.15
C ALA A 236 30.14 4.60 37.26
N GLN A 237 31.15 3.98 37.87
CA GLN A 237 32.14 3.17 37.18
C GLN A 237 31.51 1.92 36.55
N ALA A 238 30.71 1.15 37.30
CA ALA A 238 30.08 -0.09 36.83
C ALA A 238 29.12 0.14 35.66
N LEU A 239 28.36 1.24 35.68
CA LEU A 239 27.43 1.61 34.61
C LEU A 239 28.08 2.41 33.48
N ASN A 240 29.37 2.77 33.62
CA ASN A 240 30.10 3.68 32.75
C ASN A 240 29.31 4.98 32.52
N LYS A 241 28.92 5.63 33.63
CA LYS A 241 28.15 6.87 33.65
C LYS A 241 28.87 7.95 34.46
N PRO A 242 28.69 9.23 34.08
CA PRO A 242 29.02 10.35 34.96
C PRO A 242 28.41 10.20 36.36
N ILE A 243 29.20 10.50 37.39
CA ILE A 243 28.79 10.42 38.80
C ILE A 243 27.55 11.27 39.08
N GLU A 244 27.43 12.42 38.40
CA GLU A 244 26.33 13.36 38.56
C GLU A 244 24.98 12.74 38.17
N ILE A 245 24.96 11.76 37.25
CA ILE A 245 23.74 11.05 36.88
C ILE A 245 23.31 10.11 38.01
N VAL A 246 24.27 9.45 38.65
CA VAL A 246 24.03 8.55 39.78
C VAL A 246 23.49 9.35 40.95
N GLU A 247 24.17 10.44 41.32
CA GLU A 247 23.73 11.35 42.36
C GLU A 247 22.35 11.94 42.07
N THR A 248 22.11 12.38 40.82
CA THR A 248 20.79 12.89 40.42
C THR A 248 19.71 11.82 40.60
N ALA A 249 19.97 10.57 40.21
CA ALA A 249 18.98 9.50 40.40
C ALA A 249 18.70 9.29 41.89
N LEU A 250 19.73 9.20 42.74
CA LEU A 250 19.61 9.01 44.18
C LEU A 250 18.85 10.18 44.85
N ASN A 251 19.19 11.42 44.50
CA ASN A 251 18.55 12.62 45.04
C ASN A 251 17.05 12.70 44.68
N TYR A 252 16.68 12.26 43.48
CA TYR A 252 15.28 12.25 43.02
C TYR A 252 14.55 10.93 43.27
N ARG A 253 15.15 10.01 44.05
CA ARG A 253 14.61 8.67 44.30
C ARG A 253 13.16 8.68 44.78
N LYS A 254 12.84 9.54 45.75
CA LYS A 254 11.48 9.70 46.29
C LYS A 254 10.42 10.00 45.21
N ASN A 255 10.80 10.64 44.11
CA ASN A 255 9.90 11.04 43.04
C ASN A 255 9.84 9.99 41.91
N ILE A 256 10.95 9.29 41.65
CA ILE A 256 11.10 8.33 40.56
C ILE A 256 10.62 6.94 40.97
N GLU A 257 10.97 6.50 42.19
CA GLU A 257 10.71 5.15 42.68
C GLU A 257 9.21 4.78 42.66
N PRO A 258 8.28 5.62 43.13
CA PRO A 258 6.85 5.29 43.06
C PRO A 258 6.36 5.07 41.62
N LYS A 259 6.86 5.87 40.66
CA LYS A 259 6.51 5.75 39.23
C LYS A 259 7.05 4.46 38.63
N LEU A 260 8.30 4.10 38.93
CA LEU A 260 8.93 2.86 38.50
C LEU A 260 8.21 1.63 39.06
N THR A 261 7.99 1.59 40.37
CA THR A 261 7.29 0.50 41.04
C THR A 261 5.88 0.33 40.48
N MET A 262 5.15 1.43 40.24
CA MET A 262 3.83 1.37 39.60
C MET A 262 3.92 0.85 38.15
N ALA A 263 4.92 1.29 37.38
CA ALA A 263 5.11 0.82 36.01
C ALA A 263 5.40 -0.69 35.98
N LEU A 264 6.28 -1.18 36.85
CA LEU A 264 6.62 -2.60 36.99
C LEU A 264 5.40 -3.43 37.40
N LYS A 265 4.57 -2.97 38.35
CA LYS A 265 3.30 -3.64 38.72
C LYS A 265 2.33 -3.75 37.53
N ILE A 266 2.28 -2.73 36.66
CA ILE A 266 1.43 -2.77 35.47
C ILE A 266 2.01 -3.73 34.41
N LEU A 267 3.33 -3.73 34.25
CA LEU A 267 4.07 -4.61 33.33
C LEU A 267 3.94 -6.08 33.72
N PHE A 268 4.05 -6.37 35.02
CA PHE A 268 4.12 -7.72 35.60
C PHE A 268 3.03 -7.91 36.67
N PRO A 269 1.74 -7.91 36.29
CA PRO A 269 0.64 -7.93 37.26
C PRO A 269 0.55 -9.20 38.11
N LYS A 270 1.26 -10.27 37.73
CA LYS A 270 1.31 -11.53 38.46
C LYS A 270 2.47 -11.60 39.46
N GLU A 271 3.38 -10.64 39.44
CA GLU A 271 4.56 -10.62 40.30
C GLU A 271 4.34 -9.69 41.50
N ARG A 272 4.87 -10.08 42.66
CA ARG A 272 4.87 -9.22 43.84
C ARG A 272 6.03 -8.23 43.69
N ILE A 273 5.75 -7.08 43.08
CA ILE A 273 6.73 -6.00 42.92
C ILE A 273 6.62 -5.01 44.10
N ASN A 274 7.70 -4.87 44.86
CA ASN A 274 7.85 -3.97 45.99
C ASN A 274 9.09 -3.07 45.88
N LYS A 275 9.88 -3.22 44.82
CA LYS A 275 11.09 -2.44 44.52
C LYS A 275 10.98 -1.81 43.11
N PRO A 276 11.71 -0.71 42.83
CA PRO A 276 11.71 -0.03 41.53
C PRO A 276 12.59 -0.69 40.46
N TYR A 277 13.04 -1.93 40.68
CA TYR A 277 13.89 -2.72 39.77
C TYR A 277 13.51 -4.20 39.81
N ARG A 278 13.99 -4.94 38.82
CA ARG A 278 13.75 -6.37 38.60
C ARG A 278 14.96 -6.98 37.92
#